data_AF-A0A3M8P8F6-F1
#
_entry.id   AF-A0A3M8P8F6-F1
#
_cell.length_a   1.000
_cell.length_b   1.000
_cell.length_c   1.000
_cell.angle_alpha   90.00
_cell.angle_beta   90.00
_cell.angle_gamma   90.00
#
_symmetry.space_group_name_H-M   'P 1'
#
loop_
_entity.id
_entity.type
_entity.pdbx_description
1 polymer ?
#
loop_
_entity_poly.entity_id
_entity_poly.type
_entity_poly.pdbx_seq_one_letter_code
_entity_poly.pdbx_strand_id
1 'polypeptide(L)'
;MYTFPYEEQQKNFPGSVLVFYPYQVSEWIIEYKPLPFTKQRKERKFLVSNLTKKETSFFEVGMDHLIPFNKQPSHLVLPERYEEAERDAVGQEFLKNHYMHRRKVWSYPKMEMTGSFSLYIPYFVYTKTIKGEEKKFIYELFTGNEDALDKYKEIKKFLHGQEVIA
;
A
#
# COMPACT_ATOMS: atom_id res chain seq x y z
N MET A 1 -4.40 -12.54 -3.80
CA MET A 1 -4.82 -11.12 -3.68
C MET A 1 -5.53 -10.93 -2.36
N TYR A 2 -5.22 -9.84 -1.66
CA TYR A 2 -5.65 -9.63 -0.29
C TYR A 2 -6.15 -8.21 -0.08
N THR A 3 -6.92 -7.98 0.98
CA THR A 3 -7.39 -6.67 1.44
C THR A 3 -7.46 -6.67 2.97
N PHE A 4 -7.59 -5.50 3.57
CA PHE A 4 -8.02 -5.38 4.95
C PHE A 4 -9.54 -5.65 5.08
N PRO A 5 -10.02 -6.17 6.21
CA PRO A 5 -11.44 -6.21 6.51
C PRO A 5 -12.06 -4.80 6.50
N TYR A 6 -13.19 -4.64 5.81
CA TYR A 6 -13.86 -3.34 5.68
C TYR A 6 -15.38 -3.39 5.87
N GLU A 7 -15.99 -4.58 5.88
CA GLU A 7 -17.46 -4.74 5.87
C GLU A 7 -18.14 -4.19 7.12
N GLU A 8 -17.51 -4.32 8.30
CA GLU A 8 -18.06 -3.78 9.54
C GLU A 8 -17.98 -2.25 9.57
N GLN A 9 -16.84 -1.69 9.14
CA GLN A 9 -16.63 -0.25 9.09
C GLN A 9 -17.52 0.40 8.04
N GLN A 10 -17.84 -0.28 6.93
CA GLN A 10 -18.76 0.23 5.91
C GLN A 10 -20.12 0.62 6.50
N LYS A 11 -20.58 -0.10 7.55
CA LYS A 11 -21.83 0.21 8.25
C LYS A 11 -21.80 1.58 8.93
N ASN A 12 -20.61 2.08 9.28
CA ASN A 12 -20.41 3.40 9.89
C ASN A 12 -20.40 4.54 8.86
N PHE A 13 -20.30 4.22 7.57
CA PHE A 13 -20.28 5.19 6.48
C PHE A 13 -21.37 4.86 5.46
N PRO A 14 -22.66 4.97 5.83
CA PRO A 14 -23.77 4.67 4.92
C PRO A 14 -23.72 5.60 3.70
N GLY A 15 -23.93 5.03 2.51
CA GLY A 15 -23.86 5.76 1.24
C GLY A 15 -22.44 6.12 0.81
N SER A 16 -21.40 5.66 1.51
CA SER A 16 -20.02 5.80 1.04
C SER A 16 -19.75 4.93 -0.18
N VAL A 17 -18.87 5.45 -1.02
CA VAL A 17 -18.28 4.76 -2.16
C VAL A 17 -17.00 4.07 -1.68
N LEU A 18 -16.90 2.78 -1.93
CA LEU A 18 -15.70 2.00 -1.62
C LEU A 18 -14.74 2.01 -2.81
N VAL A 19 -13.51 2.47 -2.56
CA VAL A 19 -12.42 2.55 -3.54
C VAL A 19 -11.22 1.78 -3.03
N PHE A 20 -10.55 1.04 -3.91
CA PHE A 20 -9.36 0.27 -3.57
C PHE A 20 -8.12 0.84 -4.23
N TYR A 21 -7.07 1.04 -3.44
CA TYR A 21 -5.73 1.25 -3.96
C TYR A 21 -5.03 -0.07 -4.21
N PRO A 22 -4.49 -0.28 -5.42
CA PRO A 22 -3.65 -1.43 -5.69
C PRO A 22 -2.23 -1.22 -5.13
N TYR A 23 -1.76 -2.21 -4.39
CA TYR A 23 -0.41 -2.34 -3.88
C TYR A 23 0.15 -3.73 -4.23
N GLN A 24 1.47 -3.84 -4.29
CA GLN A 24 2.16 -5.13 -4.29
C GLN A 24 3.05 -5.24 -3.07
N VAL A 25 2.87 -6.33 -2.32
CA VAL A 25 3.78 -6.71 -1.24
C VAL A 25 4.78 -7.71 -1.79
N SER A 26 6.07 -7.46 -1.59
CA SER A 26 7.17 -8.35 -1.99
C SER A 26 7.93 -8.85 -0.77
N GLU A 27 8.26 -10.13 -0.76
CA GLU A 27 9.05 -10.80 0.27
C GLU A 27 10.50 -10.91 -0.18
N TRP A 28 11.40 -10.50 0.70
CA TRP A 28 12.84 -10.45 0.44
C TRP A 28 13.61 -11.16 1.52
N ILE A 29 14.60 -11.94 1.10
CA ILE A 29 15.61 -12.54 1.95
C ILE A 29 16.90 -11.72 1.81
N ILE A 30 17.39 -11.22 2.95
CA ILE A 30 18.57 -10.36 3.01
C ILE A 30 19.68 -11.07 3.78
N GLU A 31 20.80 -11.29 3.11
CA GLU A 31 21.99 -11.87 3.72
C GLU A 31 23.11 -10.84 3.83
N TYR A 32 23.65 -10.65 5.03
CA TYR A 32 24.66 -9.63 5.31
C TYR A 32 25.52 -9.98 6.54
N LYS A 33 26.66 -9.31 6.71
CA LYS A 33 27.49 -9.33 7.92
C LYS A 33 27.35 -8.00 8.66
N PRO A 34 26.91 -7.98 9.93
CA PRO A 34 26.75 -6.72 10.66
C PRO A 34 28.10 -6.03 10.93
N LEU A 35 29.11 -6.80 11.36
CA LEU A 35 30.45 -6.29 11.70
C LEU A 35 31.55 -7.19 11.13
N PRO A 36 32.81 -6.70 11.03
CA PRO A 36 33.97 -7.57 10.77
C PRO A 36 34.00 -8.78 11.70
N PHE A 37 34.37 -9.95 11.18
CA PHE A 37 34.51 -11.22 11.91
C PHE A 37 33.22 -11.81 12.51
N THR A 38 32.06 -11.19 12.31
CA THR A 38 30.78 -11.78 12.69
C THR A 38 30.26 -12.77 11.66
N LYS A 39 29.42 -13.70 12.11
CA LYS A 39 28.69 -14.63 11.22
C LYS A 39 27.73 -13.85 10.32
N GLN A 40 27.49 -14.37 9.13
CA GLN A 40 26.42 -13.88 8.27
C GLN A 40 25.08 -14.04 8.98
N ARG A 41 24.23 -13.03 8.81
CA ARG A 41 22.83 -13.02 9.22
C ARG A 41 21.97 -13.09 7.98
N LYS A 42 20.83 -13.77 8.12
CA LYS A 42 19.78 -13.87 7.13
C LYS A 42 18.51 -13.34 7.78
N GLU A 43 17.87 -12.38 7.14
CA GLU A 43 16.63 -11.78 7.61
C GLU A 43 15.60 -11.76 6.50
N ARG A 44 14.33 -11.89 6.88
CA ARG A 44 13.21 -11.69 5.98
C ARG A 44 12.66 -10.27 6.15
N LYS A 45 12.40 -9.60 5.02
CA LYS A 45 11.74 -8.29 4.98
C LYS A 45 10.62 -8.30 3.96
N PHE A 46 9.60 -7.50 4.24
CA PHE A 46 8.52 -7.26 3.30
C PHE A 46 8.53 -5.79 2.91
N LEU A 47 8.36 -5.53 1.63
CA LEU A 47 8.16 -4.19 1.10
C LEU A 47 6.76 -4.10 0.52
N VAL A 48 6.11 -2.95 0.66
CA VAL A 48 4.82 -2.64 0.03
C VAL A 48 5.03 -1.50 -0.96
N SER A 49 4.54 -1.69 -2.18
CA SER A 49 4.66 -0.70 -3.27
C SER A 49 3.29 -0.27 -3.76
N ASN A 50 3.01 1.04 -3.73
CA ASN A 50 1.78 1.62 -4.27
C ASN A 50 1.84 1.60 -5.80
N LEU A 51 0.97 0.81 -6.43
CA LEU A 51 1.00 0.61 -7.88
C LEU A 51 0.44 1.81 -8.66
N THR A 52 -0.20 2.77 -7.99
CA THR A 52 -0.71 4.00 -8.59
C THR A 52 0.28 5.16 -8.41
N LYS A 53 0.86 5.31 -7.23
CA LYS A 53 1.75 6.43 -6.83
C LYS A 53 3.23 6.17 -7.06
N LYS A 54 3.63 4.91 -7.30
CA LYS A 54 5.03 4.48 -7.42
C LYS A 54 5.86 4.74 -6.16
N GLU A 55 5.27 4.54 -5.00
CA GLU A 55 5.93 4.70 -3.70
C GLU A 55 6.20 3.31 -3.10
N THR A 56 7.36 3.11 -2.49
CA THR A 56 7.74 1.85 -1.84
C THR A 56 8.17 2.09 -0.40
N SER A 57 7.68 1.27 0.52
CA SER A 57 8.00 1.35 1.95
C SER A 57 8.09 -0.06 2.57
N PHE A 58 8.47 -0.14 3.84
CA PHE A 58 8.40 -1.41 4.57
C PHE A 58 6.95 -1.80 4.84
N PHE A 59 6.66 -3.10 4.71
CA PHE A 59 5.38 -3.68 5.10
C PHE A 59 5.55 -4.39 6.44
N GLU A 60 4.87 -3.88 7.46
CA GLU A 60 5.00 -4.36 8.85
C GLU A 60 3.75 -5.09 9.35
N VAL A 61 2.73 -5.21 8.50
CA VAL A 61 1.46 -5.86 8.83
C VAL A 61 1.58 -7.37 8.60
N GLY A 62 1.09 -8.16 9.56
CA GLY A 62 1.02 -9.61 9.44
C GLY A 62 -0.10 -10.08 8.49
N MET A 63 0.09 -11.26 7.88
CA MET A 63 -0.91 -11.87 6.99
C MET A 63 -2.24 -12.19 7.69
N ASP A 64 -2.23 -12.35 9.02
CA ASP A 64 -3.38 -12.57 9.89
C ASP A 64 -4.35 -11.38 9.95
N HIS A 65 -3.89 -10.18 9.57
CA HIS A 65 -4.73 -8.99 9.44
C HIS A 65 -5.38 -8.84 8.06
N LEU A 66 -5.09 -9.76 7.13
CA LEU A 66 -5.54 -9.69 5.75
C LEU A 66 -6.58 -10.77 5.46
N ILE A 67 -7.55 -10.42 4.62
CA ILE A 67 -8.55 -11.35 4.09
C ILE A 67 -8.37 -11.49 2.57
N PRO A 68 -8.79 -12.61 1.96
CA PRO A 68 -8.80 -12.75 0.51
C PRO A 68 -9.62 -11.64 -0.13
N PHE A 69 -9.06 -10.97 -1.15
CA PHE A 69 -9.78 -9.97 -1.91
C PHE A 69 -10.46 -10.61 -3.11
N ASN A 70 -11.79 -10.69 -3.10
CA ASN A 70 -12.56 -11.13 -4.26
C ASN A 70 -13.05 -9.90 -5.03
N LYS A 71 -12.37 -9.58 -6.14
CA LYS A 71 -12.73 -8.41 -6.96
C LYS A 71 -14.14 -8.59 -7.52
N GLN A 72 -15.08 -7.76 -7.08
CA GLN A 72 -16.44 -7.71 -7.60
C GLN A 72 -16.60 -6.57 -8.63
N PRO A 73 -17.57 -6.64 -9.55
CA PRO A 73 -17.81 -5.57 -10.52
C PRO A 73 -18.07 -4.19 -9.89
N SER A 74 -18.61 -4.15 -8.68
CA SER A 74 -18.86 -2.92 -7.91
C SER A 74 -17.60 -2.34 -7.26
N HIS A 75 -16.48 -3.06 -7.22
CA HIS A 75 -15.26 -2.59 -6.58
C HIS A 75 -14.51 -1.63 -7.51
N LEU A 76 -14.42 -0.37 -7.09
CA LEU A 76 -13.69 0.66 -7.81
C LEU A 76 -12.20 0.57 -7.47
N VAL A 77 -11.43 -0.11 -8.31
CA VAL A 77 -9.98 -0.27 -8.13
C VAL A 77 -9.25 0.77 -8.97
N LEU A 78 -8.37 1.54 -8.34
CA LEU A 78 -7.52 2.50 -9.06
C LEU A 78 -6.63 1.83 -10.10
N PRO A 79 -6.29 2.52 -11.21
CA PRO A 79 -5.45 1.95 -12.25
C PRO A 79 -4.00 1.81 -11.79
N GLU A 80 -3.41 0.66 -12.08
CA GLU A 80 -1.99 0.39 -11.88
C GLU A 80 -1.15 1.10 -12.96
N ARG A 81 -0.01 1.66 -12.54
CA ARG A 81 0.92 2.42 -13.39
C ARG A 81 2.39 2.12 -13.08
N TYR A 82 2.64 1.14 -12.22
CA TYR A 82 3.97 0.81 -11.72
C TYR A 82 4.40 -0.54 -12.28
N GLU A 83 5.24 -0.49 -13.30
CA GLU A 83 5.75 -1.69 -13.98
C GLU A 83 6.56 -2.56 -13.02
N GLU A 84 6.45 -3.87 -13.17
CA GLU A 84 7.10 -4.84 -12.28
C GLU A 84 8.62 -4.68 -12.24
N ALA A 85 9.26 -4.55 -13.40
CA ALA A 85 10.72 -4.39 -13.48
C ALA A 85 11.21 -3.09 -12.80
N GLU A 86 10.44 -2.00 -12.93
CA GLU A 86 10.74 -0.72 -12.26
C GLU A 86 10.61 -0.87 -10.74
N ARG A 87 9.53 -1.50 -10.29
CA ARG A 87 9.24 -1.74 -8.87
C ARG A 87 10.30 -2.61 -8.20
N ASP A 88 10.72 -3.68 -8.86
CA ASP A 88 11.71 -4.61 -8.30
C ASP A 88 13.08 -3.93 -8.16
N ALA A 89 13.47 -3.10 -9.14
CA ALA A 89 14.68 -2.28 -9.07
C ALA A 89 14.63 -1.29 -7.90
N VAL A 90 13.51 -0.57 -7.74
CA VAL A 90 13.32 0.37 -6.62
C VAL A 90 13.33 -0.36 -5.27
N GLY A 91 12.69 -1.53 -5.17
CA GLY A 91 12.70 -2.34 -3.95
C GLY A 91 14.11 -2.79 -3.55
N GLN A 92 14.90 -3.25 -4.52
CA GLN A 92 16.29 -3.64 -4.31
C GLN A 92 17.15 -2.45 -3.86
N GLU A 93 16.99 -1.28 -4.49
CA GLU A 93 17.71 -0.06 -4.11
C GLU A 93 17.31 0.43 -2.72
N PHE A 94 16.01 0.39 -2.39
CA PHE A 94 15.49 0.76 -1.08
C PHE A 94 16.12 -0.08 0.03
N LEU A 95 16.16 -1.41 -0.15
CA LEU A 95 16.78 -2.34 0.80
C LEU A 95 18.29 -2.12 0.89
N LYS A 96 18.98 -2.00 -0.25
CA LYS A 96 20.41 -1.67 -0.29
C LYS A 96 20.70 -0.43 0.56
N ASN A 97 19.97 0.66 0.34
CA ASN A 97 20.16 1.91 1.04
C ASN A 97 19.85 1.78 2.54
N HIS A 98 18.80 1.04 2.90
CA HIS A 98 18.49 0.76 4.29
C HIS A 98 19.64 0.03 5.00
N TYR A 99 20.17 -1.04 4.40
CA TYR A 99 21.22 -1.85 5.05
C TYR A 99 22.58 -1.13 5.05
N MET A 100 22.98 -0.52 3.93
CA MET A 100 24.28 0.13 3.79
C MET A 100 24.35 1.47 4.55
N HIS A 101 23.30 2.30 4.47
CA HIS A 101 23.37 3.67 4.99
C HIS A 101 22.67 3.83 6.34
N ARG A 102 21.53 3.17 6.56
CA ARG A 102 20.82 3.26 7.85
C ARG A 102 21.37 2.28 8.88
N ARG A 103 21.47 0.99 8.53
CA ARG A 103 21.99 -0.05 9.44
C ARG A 103 23.52 -0.14 9.48
N LYS A 104 24.20 0.43 8.48
CA LYS A 104 25.67 0.47 8.37
C LYS A 104 26.31 -0.91 8.50
N VAL A 105 25.76 -1.89 7.79
CA VAL A 105 26.31 -3.25 7.79
C VAL A 105 27.66 -3.29 7.09
N TRP A 106 28.54 -4.19 7.55
CA TRP A 106 29.92 -4.29 7.04
C TRP A 106 30.00 -4.82 5.60
N SER A 107 29.21 -5.83 5.26
CA SER A 107 29.24 -6.43 3.92
C SER A 107 28.14 -5.88 3.03
N TYR A 108 28.40 -5.84 1.73
CA TYR A 108 27.34 -5.61 0.75
C TYR A 108 26.22 -6.66 0.91
N PRO A 109 24.95 -6.25 1.11
CA PRO A 109 23.86 -7.18 1.32
C PRO A 109 23.55 -7.94 0.03
N LYS A 110 23.36 -9.25 0.14
CA LYS A 110 22.74 -10.05 -0.92
C LYS A 110 21.23 -10.04 -0.69
N MET A 111 20.47 -9.77 -1.74
CA MET A 111 19.02 -9.59 -1.67
C MET A 111 18.40 -10.48 -2.73
N GLU A 112 17.42 -11.27 -2.31
CA GLU A 112 16.68 -12.18 -3.17
C GLU A 112 15.19 -11.98 -2.90
N MET A 113 14.39 -11.69 -3.94
CA MET A 113 12.94 -11.67 -3.83
C MET A 113 12.43 -13.11 -3.92
N THR A 114 11.72 -13.56 -2.90
CA THR A 114 11.26 -14.96 -2.80
C THR A 114 9.78 -15.12 -3.11
N GLY A 115 9.02 -14.03 -3.14
CA GLY A 115 7.60 -14.06 -3.43
C GLY A 115 6.97 -12.68 -3.43
N SER A 116 5.73 -12.60 -3.89
CA SER A 116 4.93 -11.38 -3.82
C SER A 116 3.44 -11.69 -3.84
N PHE A 117 2.63 -10.73 -3.40
CA PHE A 117 1.18 -10.77 -3.53
C PHE A 117 0.58 -9.38 -3.71
N SER A 118 -0.55 -9.31 -4.42
CA SER A 118 -1.33 -8.07 -4.54
C SER A 118 -2.12 -7.80 -3.27
N LEU A 119 -2.05 -6.56 -2.79
CA LEU A 119 -2.80 -6.02 -1.67
C LEU A 119 -3.67 -4.86 -2.17
N TYR A 120 -4.95 -4.86 -1.84
CA TYR A 120 -5.89 -3.81 -2.20
C TYR A 120 -6.32 -3.10 -0.92
N ILE A 121 -5.87 -1.86 -0.72
CA ILE A 121 -6.21 -1.12 0.51
C ILE A 121 -7.54 -0.40 0.29
N PRO A 122 -8.56 -0.66 1.14
CA PRO A 122 -9.88 -0.06 1.00
C PRO A 122 -9.93 1.35 1.60
N TYR A 123 -10.60 2.26 0.88
CA TYR A 123 -10.90 3.63 1.29
C TYR A 123 -12.38 3.90 1.08
N PHE A 124 -13.00 4.58 2.05
CA PHE A 124 -14.36 5.08 1.88
C PHE A 124 -14.34 6.53 1.44
N VAL A 125 -15.11 6.86 0.42
CA VAL A 125 -15.36 8.23 -0.03
C VAL A 125 -16.81 8.56 0.25
N TYR A 126 -17.06 9.65 0.97
CA TYR A 126 -18.41 10.07 1.35
C TYR A 126 -18.51 11.59 1.43
N THR A 127 -19.74 12.08 1.47
CA THR A 127 -20.05 13.49 1.61
C THR A 127 -20.44 13.80 3.04
N LYS A 128 -19.92 14.90 3.59
CA LYS A 128 -20.36 15.51 4.85
C LYS A 128 -20.74 16.96 4.62
N THR A 129 -21.78 17.42 5.28
CA THR A 129 -22.16 18.84 5.29
C THR A 129 -21.41 19.56 6.41
N ILE A 130 -20.56 20.52 6.06
CA ILE A 130 -19.80 21.35 7.00
C ILE A 130 -20.21 22.80 6.79
N LYS A 131 -20.77 23.43 7.83
CA LYS A 131 -21.26 24.82 7.79
C LYS A 131 -22.23 25.08 6.63
N GLY A 132 -23.07 24.11 6.29
CA GLY A 132 -24.04 24.19 5.19
C GLY A 132 -23.48 23.86 3.80
N GLU A 133 -22.18 23.59 3.67
CA GLU A 133 -21.56 23.18 2.40
C GLU A 133 -21.30 21.68 2.38
N GLU A 134 -21.70 21.01 1.30
CA GLU A 134 -21.33 19.61 1.06
C GLU A 134 -19.86 19.49 0.65
N LYS A 135 -19.10 18.69 1.41
CA LYS A 135 -17.68 18.42 1.16
C LYS A 135 -17.43 16.92 1.12
N LYS A 136 -16.59 16.50 0.18
CA LYS A 136 -16.20 15.11 0.00
C LYS A 136 -14.96 14.79 0.83
N PHE A 137 -15.05 13.72 1.60
CA PHE A 137 -13.99 13.21 2.45
C PHE A 137 -13.59 11.81 2.00
N ILE A 138 -12.39 11.44 2.38
CA ILE A 138 -11.87 10.10 2.27
C ILE A 138 -11.46 9.58 3.64
N TYR A 139 -11.76 8.33 3.91
CA TYR A 139 -11.39 7.62 5.13
C TYR A 139 -10.54 6.40 4.79
N GLU A 140 -9.31 6.39 5.30
CA GLU A 140 -8.40 5.25 5.22
C GLU A 140 -8.64 4.29 6.37
N LEU A 141 -9.09 3.07 6.06
CA LEU A 141 -9.53 2.12 7.07
C LEU A 141 -8.41 1.62 7.99
N PHE A 142 -7.21 1.47 7.44
CA PHE A 142 -6.08 0.92 8.19
C PHE A 142 -5.55 1.89 9.25
N THR A 143 -5.47 3.18 8.92
CA THR A 143 -4.93 4.21 9.82
C THR A 143 -6.02 4.91 10.63
N GLY A 144 -7.28 4.79 10.22
CA GLY A 144 -8.40 5.55 10.78
C GLY A 144 -8.36 7.03 10.41
N ASN A 145 -7.53 7.41 9.44
CA ASN A 145 -7.37 8.80 9.04
C ASN A 145 -8.51 9.23 8.12
N GLU A 146 -9.14 10.34 8.47
CA GLU A 146 -10.08 11.08 7.64
C GLU A 146 -9.41 12.33 7.08
N ASP A 147 -9.60 12.59 5.78
CA ASP A 147 -9.11 13.82 5.17
C ASP A 147 -10.00 14.26 3.99
N ALA A 148 -9.80 15.48 3.51
CA ALA A 148 -10.50 16.01 2.34
C ALA A 148 -10.07 15.28 1.06
N LEU A 149 -11.05 14.88 0.23
CA LEU A 149 -10.79 14.17 -1.03
C LEU A 149 -9.89 14.97 -1.99
N ASP A 150 -9.90 16.30 -1.91
CA ASP A 150 -9.08 17.20 -2.74
C ASP A 150 -7.58 16.98 -2.61
N LYS A 151 -7.11 16.44 -1.47
CA LYS A 151 -5.71 16.08 -1.27
C LYS A 151 -5.31 14.80 -2.03
N TYR A 152 -6.29 14.00 -2.46
CA TYR A 152 -6.11 12.71 -3.14
C TYR A 152 -6.56 12.82 -4.60
N LYS A 153 -5.82 13.62 -5.37
CA LYS A 153 -6.17 14.03 -6.75
C LYS A 153 -6.41 12.83 -7.67
N GLU A 154 -5.65 11.76 -7.49
CA GLU A 154 -5.73 10.52 -8.24
C GLU A 154 -7.06 9.78 -8.03
N ILE A 155 -7.56 9.71 -6.79
CA ILE A 155 -8.87 9.13 -6.47
C ILE A 155 -9.98 10.02 -7.01
N LYS A 156 -9.88 11.33 -6.77
CA LYS A 156 -10.85 12.30 -7.26
C LYS A 156 -11.00 12.20 -8.78
N LYS A 157 -9.88 12.21 -9.51
CA LYS A 157 -9.87 12.08 -10.98
C LYS A 157 -10.45 10.75 -11.44
N PHE A 158 -10.12 9.66 -10.76
CA PHE A 158 -10.65 8.34 -11.08
C PHE A 158 -12.16 8.28 -10.90
N LEU A 159 -12.68 8.76 -9.77
CA LEU A 159 -14.10 8.75 -9.47
C LEU A 159 -14.93 9.66 -10.40
N HIS A 160 -14.41 10.83 -10.78
CA HIS A 160 -15.05 11.66 -11.81
C HIS A 160 -15.09 10.94 -13.16
N GLY A 161 -14.00 10.28 -13.56
CA GLY A 161 -13.94 9.52 -14.81
C GLY A 161 -14.81 8.25 -14.82
N GLN A 162 -15.29 7.80 -13.66
CA GLN A 162 -16.26 6.72 -13.53
C GLN A 162 -17.69 7.23 -13.33
N GLU A 163 -17.91 8.56 -13.42
CA GLU A 163 -19.21 9.21 -13.18
C GLU A 163 -19.81 8.93 -11.79
N VAL A 164 -18.97 8.51 -10.83
CA VAL A 164 -19.38 8.20 -9.45
C VAL A 164 -19.55 9.48 -8.63
N ILE A 165 -18.78 10.51 -8.98
CA ILE A 165 -18.86 11.82 -8.34
C ILE A 165 -18.95 12.93 -9.39
N ALA A 166 -19.82 13.90 -9.15
CA ALA A 166 -19.93 15.15 -9.93
C ALA A 166 -18.78 16.11 -9.62
#